data_AF-A0A9C8ZWX3-F1
#
_entry.id   AF-A0A9C8ZWX3-F1
#
_cell.length_a   1.000
_cell.length_b   1.000
_cell.length_c   1.000
_cell.angle_alpha   90.00
_cell.angle_beta   90.00
_cell.angle_gamma   90.00
#
_symmetry.space_group_name_H-M   'P 1'
#
loop_
_entity.id
_entity.type
_entity.pdbx_description
1 polymer ?
#
loop_
_entity_poly.entity_id
_entity_poly.type
_entity_poly.pdbx_seq_one_letter_code
_entity_poly.pdbx_strand_id
1 'polypeptide(L)'
;MSNTTQYGKWMVEKTEDTHKDWDYYSKGWHRTHGPKKTICNRRLIFTRPWGRGQRHLMWRTDSWRGDYMATAILELGLSPKHSKAPMKVRLHKAYDASIVERGVGYTIYERTVLGGRHDYCIVDADGTTYHSWKRGALRERLALKKEQHQVKMSYCITFKALLEGGFCEAGIRSAAQALGLDIDRAYSLVNIAKAVRANKEAAKPFLNELHQIGV
;
A
#
# COMPACT_ATOMS: atom_id res chain seq x y z
N MET A 1 -15.57 1.44 23.06
CA MET A 1 -14.90 2.77 22.96
C MET A 1 -15.35 3.43 21.68
N SER A 2 -15.57 4.75 21.67
CA SER A 2 -15.88 5.51 20.45
C SER A 2 -14.74 6.46 20.08
N ASN A 3 -14.36 6.49 18.81
CA ASN A 3 -13.44 7.48 18.26
C ASN A 3 -14.08 8.09 17.02
N THR A 4 -14.18 9.42 17.00
CA THR A 4 -14.84 10.17 15.94
C THR A 4 -13.80 10.99 15.17
N THR A 5 -13.81 10.88 13.85
CA THR A 5 -12.91 11.64 12.97
C THR A 5 -13.70 12.30 11.85
N GLN A 6 -13.35 13.54 11.52
CA GLN A 6 -13.99 14.30 10.45
C GLN A 6 -13.25 14.10 9.11
N TYR A 7 -14.01 13.77 8.07
CA TYR A 7 -13.55 13.68 6.68
C TYR A 7 -14.44 14.54 5.79
N GLY A 8 -13.98 15.75 5.47
CA GLY A 8 -14.76 16.72 4.70
C GLY A 8 -16.04 17.08 5.45
N LYS A 9 -17.20 16.79 4.84
CA LYS A 9 -18.52 17.01 5.45
C LYS A 9 -19.02 15.82 6.28
N TRP A 10 -18.31 14.71 6.29
CA TRP A 10 -18.68 13.50 7.01
C TRP A 10 -17.96 13.42 8.36
N MET A 11 -18.70 13.06 9.39
CA MET A 11 -18.21 12.59 10.67
C MET A 11 -18.27 11.07 10.67
N VAL A 12 -17.15 10.42 10.98
CA VAL A 12 -17.08 8.96 11.03
C VAL A 12 -16.75 8.53 12.43
N GLU A 13 -17.67 7.83 13.07
CA GLU A 13 -17.52 7.28 14.41
C GLU A 13 -17.23 5.78 14.33
N LYS A 14 -16.13 5.36 14.94
CA LYS A 14 -15.79 3.95 15.13
C LYS A 14 -16.25 3.52 16.52
N THR A 15 -17.08 2.49 16.58
CA THR A 15 -17.55 1.90 17.84
C THR A 15 -17.30 0.40 17.87
N GLU A 16 -16.98 -0.10 19.06
CA GLU A 16 -16.86 -1.52 19.37
C GLU A 16 -17.15 -1.75 20.85
N ASP A 17 -17.69 -2.93 21.14
CA ASP A 17 -17.95 -3.40 22.50
C ASP A 17 -16.81 -4.30 22.94
N THR A 18 -16.38 -4.16 24.20
CA THR A 18 -15.30 -4.97 24.77
C THR A 18 -15.80 -5.62 26.06
N HIS A 19 -15.95 -6.93 26.01
CA HIS A 19 -16.23 -7.76 27.18
C HIS A 19 -14.92 -8.22 27.81
N LYS A 20 -14.79 -8.05 29.12
CA LYS A 20 -13.62 -8.46 29.89
C LYS A 20 -14.01 -9.60 30.81
N ASP A 21 -13.33 -10.72 30.69
CA ASP A 21 -13.52 -11.90 31.52
C ASP A 21 -12.28 -12.10 32.39
N TRP A 22 -12.46 -11.91 33.70
CA TRP A 22 -11.44 -12.03 34.75
C TRP A 22 -11.41 -13.42 35.40
N ASP A 23 -12.20 -14.36 34.90
CA ASP A 23 -12.29 -15.73 35.43
C ASP A 23 -11.86 -16.77 34.40
N TYR A 24 -11.60 -16.38 33.15
CA TYR A 24 -11.24 -17.30 32.07
C TYR A 24 -9.90 -18.05 32.26
N TYR A 25 -8.85 -17.37 32.73
CA TYR A 25 -7.52 -17.98 32.91
C TYR A 25 -7.24 -18.35 34.37
N SER A 26 -6.53 -17.50 35.12
CA SER A 26 -6.25 -17.70 36.54
C SER A 26 -5.98 -16.35 37.23
N LYS A 27 -6.21 -16.29 38.55
CA LYS A 27 -5.95 -15.07 39.35
C LYS A 27 -4.50 -14.61 39.26
N GLY A 28 -3.55 -15.54 39.16
CA GLY A 28 -2.12 -15.24 38.98
C GLY A 28 -1.83 -14.59 37.63
N TRP A 29 -2.38 -15.15 36.54
CA TRP A 29 -2.23 -14.59 35.19
C TRP A 29 -2.80 -13.17 35.10
N HIS A 30 -4.01 -12.98 35.64
CA HIS A 30 -4.73 -11.71 35.54
C HIS A 30 -4.05 -10.55 36.26
N ARG A 31 -3.31 -10.81 37.36
CA ARG A 31 -2.51 -9.78 38.05
C ARG A 31 -1.43 -9.18 37.15
N THR A 32 -0.88 -9.96 36.22
CA THR A 32 0.24 -9.54 35.37
C THR A 32 -0.20 -9.14 33.96
N HIS A 33 -1.20 -9.82 33.39
CA HIS A 33 -1.55 -9.69 31.97
C HIS A 33 -2.95 -9.09 31.72
N GLY A 34 -3.79 -8.99 32.76
CA GLY A 34 -5.17 -8.54 32.63
C GLY A 34 -6.13 -9.61 32.05
N PRO A 35 -7.42 -9.27 31.85
CA PRO A 35 -8.48 -10.23 31.54
C PRO A 35 -8.44 -10.71 30.10
N LYS A 36 -9.10 -11.83 29.81
CA LYS A 36 -9.48 -12.16 28.43
C LYS A 36 -10.42 -11.06 27.92
N LYS A 37 -10.08 -10.49 26.76
CA LYS A 37 -10.90 -9.46 26.10
C LYS A 37 -11.57 -10.06 24.86
N THR A 38 -12.89 -10.02 24.83
CA THR A 38 -13.69 -10.35 23.64
C THR A 38 -14.24 -9.07 23.06
N ILE A 39 -13.96 -8.80 21.79
CA ILE A 39 -14.41 -7.59 21.09
C ILE A 39 -15.49 -7.97 20.08
N CYS A 40 -16.65 -7.34 20.17
CA CYS A 40 -17.83 -7.58 19.32
C CYS A 40 -18.50 -6.27 18.89
N ASN A 41 -19.57 -6.37 18.10
CA ASN A 41 -20.41 -5.24 17.65
C ASN A 41 -19.62 -4.09 17.00
N ARG A 42 -18.58 -4.43 16.24
CA ARG A 42 -17.75 -3.45 15.53
C ARG A 42 -18.58 -2.78 14.44
N ARG A 43 -18.67 -1.45 14.48
CA ARG A 43 -19.39 -0.68 13.47
C ARG A 43 -18.78 0.70 13.25
N LEU A 44 -18.92 1.18 12.02
CA LEU A 44 -18.67 2.56 11.63
C LEU A 44 -20.01 3.27 11.42
N ILE A 45 -20.14 4.47 11.96
CA ILE A 45 -21.30 5.34 11.76
C ILE A 45 -20.83 6.58 11.01
N PHE A 46 -21.36 6.79 9.81
CA PHE A 46 -21.08 7.92 8.94
C PHE A 46 -22.24 8.91 9.03
N THR A 47 -21.96 10.12 9.47
CA THR A 47 -22.95 11.19 9.65
C THR A 47 -22.54 12.42 8.84
N ARG A 48 -23.47 13.05 8.11
CA ARG A 48 -23.23 14.36 7.49
C ARG A 48 -24.50 15.22 7.48
N PRO A 49 -24.38 16.55 7.37
CA PRO A 49 -25.51 17.40 7.02
C PRO A 49 -26.15 17.00 5.68
N TRP A 50 -27.48 16.97 5.63
CA TRP A 50 -28.26 16.64 4.43
C TRP A 50 -29.63 17.33 4.44
N GLY A 51 -29.83 18.28 3.52
CA GLY A 51 -31.03 19.13 3.52
C GLY A 51 -31.15 19.91 4.82
N ARG A 52 -32.31 19.82 5.49
CA ARG A 52 -32.56 20.43 6.82
C ARG A 52 -32.13 19.56 8.01
N GLY A 53 -31.57 18.36 7.77
CA GLY A 53 -31.24 17.40 8.83
C GLY A 53 -29.87 16.75 8.64
N GLN A 54 -29.73 15.52 9.16
CA GLN A 54 -28.52 14.72 9.03
C GLN A 54 -28.83 13.41 8.29
N ARG A 55 -27.86 12.95 7.50
CA ARG A 55 -27.86 11.60 6.93
C ARG A 55 -26.93 10.74 7.78
N HIS A 56 -27.44 9.60 8.21
CA HIS A 56 -26.70 8.57 8.94
C HIS A 56 -26.61 7.29 8.12
N LEU A 57 -25.42 6.71 8.04
CA LEU A 57 -25.19 5.41 7.43
C LEU A 57 -24.35 4.58 8.39
N MET A 58 -24.71 3.31 8.57
CA MET A 58 -24.01 2.41 9.48
C MET A 58 -23.45 1.23 8.69
N TRP A 59 -22.19 0.93 8.92
CA TRP A 59 -21.51 -0.26 8.42
C TRP A 59 -21.09 -1.14 9.60
N ARG A 60 -21.36 -2.44 9.53
CA ARG A 60 -21.01 -3.42 10.58
C ARG A 60 -19.99 -4.39 10.03
N THR A 61 -19.10 -4.86 10.89
CA THR A 61 -18.10 -5.88 10.54
C THR A 61 -17.83 -6.76 11.74
N ASP A 62 -17.35 -7.98 11.49
CA ASP A 62 -16.84 -8.84 12.56
C ASP A 62 -15.36 -8.58 12.83
N SER A 63 -14.65 -7.84 11.96
CA SER A 63 -13.21 -7.61 12.08
C SER A 63 -12.75 -6.27 11.51
N TRP A 64 -11.79 -5.62 12.17
CA TRP A 64 -11.08 -4.44 11.65
C TRP A 64 -9.87 -4.79 10.76
N ARG A 65 -9.87 -5.98 10.14
CA ARG A 65 -8.77 -6.42 9.27
C ARG A 65 -8.76 -5.62 7.96
N GLY A 66 -7.56 -5.42 7.42
CA GLY A 66 -7.36 -4.68 6.17
C GLY A 66 -7.76 -3.21 6.26
N ASP A 67 -8.05 -2.61 5.10
CA ASP A 67 -8.57 -1.25 5.02
C ASP A 67 -10.10 -1.23 5.21
N TYR A 68 -10.50 -1.44 6.47
CA TYR A 68 -11.91 -1.50 6.87
C TYR A 68 -12.65 -0.18 6.56
N MET A 69 -11.97 0.96 6.58
CA MET A 69 -12.57 2.26 6.26
C MET A 69 -12.93 2.33 4.78
N ALA A 70 -11.99 1.97 3.91
CA ALA A 70 -12.20 1.99 2.48
C ALA A 70 -13.25 0.95 2.02
N THR A 71 -13.29 -0.20 2.70
CA THR A 71 -14.33 -1.23 2.50
C THR A 71 -15.71 -0.68 2.84
N ALA A 72 -15.87 -0.08 4.03
CA ALA A 72 -17.13 0.54 4.45
C ALA A 72 -17.61 1.64 3.48
N ILE A 73 -16.70 2.47 2.98
CA ILE A 73 -17.02 3.53 1.99
C ILE A 73 -17.56 2.91 0.70
N LEU A 74 -16.99 1.80 0.23
CA LEU A 74 -17.47 1.13 -0.98
C LEU A 74 -18.84 0.49 -0.76
N GLU A 75 -19.02 -0.27 0.32
CA GLU A 75 -20.27 -0.99 0.61
C GLU A 75 -21.44 -0.03 0.89
N LEU A 76 -21.17 1.12 1.50
CA LEU A 76 -22.17 2.17 1.71
C LEU A 76 -22.43 3.03 0.46
N GLY A 77 -21.77 2.75 -0.67
CA GLY A 77 -21.93 3.50 -1.91
C GLY A 77 -21.46 4.95 -1.82
N LEU A 78 -20.50 5.22 -0.94
CA LEU A 78 -19.94 6.55 -0.68
C LEU A 78 -18.70 6.86 -1.53
N SER A 79 -18.25 5.91 -2.34
CA SER A 79 -17.09 6.08 -3.21
C SER A 79 -17.31 7.18 -4.27
N PRO A 80 -16.24 7.87 -4.71
CA PRO A 80 -16.31 8.82 -5.81
C PRO A 80 -16.84 8.16 -7.10
N LYS A 81 -17.89 8.73 -7.69
CA LYS A 81 -18.56 8.16 -8.89
C LYS A 81 -17.82 8.44 -10.20
N HIS A 82 -17.15 9.59 -10.31
CA HIS A 82 -16.57 10.08 -11.57
C HIS A 82 -15.13 10.59 -11.41
N SER A 83 -14.33 9.86 -10.63
CA SER A 83 -12.93 10.22 -10.43
C SER A 83 -12.15 10.13 -11.74
N LYS A 84 -11.44 11.21 -12.08
CA LYS A 84 -10.57 11.29 -13.28
C LYS A 84 -9.13 10.86 -12.98
N ALA A 85 -8.78 10.66 -11.71
CA ALA A 85 -7.41 10.32 -11.32
C ALA A 85 -7.14 8.81 -11.49
N PRO A 86 -5.93 8.43 -11.92
CA PRO A 86 -5.58 7.03 -12.14
C PRO A 86 -5.47 6.24 -10.81
N MET A 87 -5.68 4.91 -10.88
CA MET A 87 -5.62 4.05 -9.69
C MET A 87 -4.29 4.08 -8.96
N LYS A 88 -3.17 4.17 -9.68
CA LYS A 88 -1.84 4.28 -9.05
C LYS A 88 -1.68 5.50 -8.14
N VAL A 89 -2.47 6.55 -8.37
CA VAL A 89 -2.51 7.75 -7.51
C VAL A 89 -3.52 7.57 -6.38
N ARG A 90 -4.69 6.99 -6.67
CA ARG A 90 -5.76 6.86 -5.67
C ARG A 90 -5.50 5.75 -4.66
N LEU A 91 -4.74 4.73 -5.04
CA LEU A 91 -4.46 3.45 -4.36
C LEU A 91 -5.68 2.56 -4.12
N HIS A 92 -6.87 3.14 -3.94
CA HIS A 92 -8.10 2.39 -3.71
C HIS A 92 -9.32 3.16 -4.21
N LYS A 93 -10.38 2.45 -4.62
CA LYS A 93 -11.59 3.04 -5.23
C LYS A 93 -12.36 3.98 -4.28
N ALA A 94 -12.20 3.81 -2.97
CA ALA A 94 -12.78 4.67 -1.94
C ALA A 94 -12.24 6.12 -1.95
N TYR A 95 -11.05 6.32 -2.53
CA TYR A 95 -10.38 7.62 -2.57
C TYR A 95 -10.60 8.30 -3.92
N ASP A 96 -10.54 9.62 -3.93
CA ASP A 96 -10.38 10.44 -5.14
C ASP A 96 -9.03 11.15 -5.13
N ALA A 97 -8.67 11.80 -6.23
CA ALA A 97 -7.55 12.72 -6.24
C ALA A 97 -7.76 13.85 -7.28
N SER A 98 -7.27 15.04 -6.96
CA SER A 98 -7.25 16.19 -7.85
C SER A 98 -5.83 16.71 -8.04
N ILE A 99 -5.52 17.25 -9.21
CA ILE A 99 -4.20 17.85 -9.47
C ILE A 99 -4.14 19.18 -8.71
N VAL A 100 -3.08 19.35 -7.91
CA VAL A 100 -2.80 20.61 -7.21
C VAL A 100 -1.58 21.34 -7.75
N GLU A 101 -0.72 20.64 -8.49
CA GLU A 101 0.46 21.24 -9.11
C GLU A 101 0.92 20.44 -10.33
N ARG A 102 1.35 21.13 -11.37
CA ARG A 102 2.11 20.56 -12.48
C ARG A 102 3.46 21.28 -12.55
N GLY A 103 4.54 20.50 -12.57
CA GLY A 103 5.88 20.99 -12.79
C GLY A 103 6.53 20.29 -13.98
N VAL A 104 7.75 20.71 -14.32
CA VAL A 104 8.53 20.03 -15.35
C VAL A 104 8.85 18.62 -14.85
N GLY A 105 8.34 17.60 -15.54
CA GLY A 105 8.60 16.19 -15.25
C GLY A 105 7.86 15.60 -14.05
N TYR A 106 6.89 16.30 -13.45
CA TYR A 106 6.06 15.72 -12.38
C TYR A 106 4.67 16.37 -12.26
N THR A 107 3.74 15.66 -11.61
CA THR A 107 2.41 16.15 -11.23
C THR A 107 2.15 15.80 -9.76
N ILE A 108 1.67 16.78 -8.98
CA ILE A 108 1.25 16.57 -7.59
C ILE A 108 -0.28 16.53 -7.54
N TYR A 109 -0.78 15.51 -6.86
CA TYR A 109 -2.17 15.27 -6.58
C TYR A 109 -2.45 15.45 -5.09
N GLU A 110 -3.58 16.05 -4.75
CA GLU A 110 -4.18 15.93 -3.42
C GLU A 110 -5.19 14.80 -3.46
N ARG A 111 -5.01 13.80 -2.60
CA ARG A 111 -5.95 12.70 -2.46
C ARG A 111 -6.99 13.06 -1.42
N THR A 112 -8.23 12.70 -1.70
CA THR A 112 -9.35 12.93 -0.80
C THR A 112 -10.10 11.64 -0.50
N VAL A 113 -10.70 11.61 0.68
CA VAL A 113 -11.62 10.56 1.13
C VAL A 113 -12.86 11.24 1.68
N LEU A 114 -14.05 10.84 1.22
CA LEU A 114 -15.33 11.47 1.59
C LEU A 114 -15.35 13.00 1.40
N GLY A 115 -14.54 13.52 0.47
CA GLY A 115 -14.40 14.94 0.18
C GLY A 115 -13.48 15.72 1.14
N GLY A 116 -12.87 15.06 2.13
CA GLY A 116 -11.81 15.63 2.96
C GLY A 116 -10.43 15.25 2.46
N ARG A 117 -9.44 16.12 2.66
CA ARG A 117 -8.04 15.81 2.35
C ARG A 117 -7.56 14.62 3.17
N HIS A 118 -6.97 13.64 2.49
CA HIS A 118 -6.27 12.53 3.11
C HIS A 118 -4.77 12.82 3.13
N ASP A 119 -4.11 12.70 1.98
CA ASP A 119 -2.67 12.89 1.80
C ASP A 119 -2.39 13.55 0.43
N TYR A 120 -1.11 13.71 0.11
CA TYR A 120 -0.65 14.14 -1.20
C TYR A 120 0.14 13.02 -1.88
N CYS A 121 0.11 13.03 -3.21
CA CYS A 121 0.87 12.11 -4.06
C CYS A 121 1.63 12.91 -5.11
N ILE A 122 2.91 12.60 -5.34
CA ILE A 122 3.66 13.10 -6.49
C ILE A 122 3.90 11.95 -7.46
N VAL A 123 3.74 12.23 -8.74
CA VAL A 123 3.98 11.30 -9.85
C VAL A 123 4.99 11.95 -10.78
N ASP A 124 6.10 11.27 -11.07
CA ASP A 124 7.07 11.73 -12.07
C ASP A 124 6.68 11.34 -13.51
N ALA A 125 7.45 11.81 -14.48
CA ALA A 125 7.27 11.48 -15.90
C ALA A 125 7.35 9.97 -16.18
N ASP A 126 8.18 9.25 -15.43
CA ASP A 126 8.37 7.80 -15.54
C ASP A 126 7.23 7.00 -14.87
N GLY A 127 6.32 7.69 -14.18
CA GLY A 127 5.17 7.13 -13.50
C GLY A 127 5.44 6.64 -12.07
N THR A 128 6.64 6.85 -11.53
CA THR A 128 7.01 6.64 -10.13
C THR A 128 6.15 7.50 -9.23
N THR A 129 5.53 6.87 -8.24
CA THR A 129 4.67 7.56 -7.27
C THR A 129 5.29 7.59 -5.88
N TYR A 130 5.03 8.68 -5.17
CA TYR A 130 5.35 8.82 -3.75
C TYR A 130 4.23 9.54 -3.00
N HIS A 131 3.93 9.09 -1.78
CA HIS A 131 2.82 9.58 -0.96
C HIS A 131 3.33 10.22 0.33
N SER A 132 2.70 11.31 0.75
CA SER A 132 3.06 12.03 1.98
C SER A 132 1.89 12.85 2.51
N TRP A 133 1.78 12.92 3.84
CA TRP A 133 0.87 13.86 4.52
C TRP A 133 1.27 15.33 4.32
N LYS A 134 2.55 15.60 4.05
CA LYS A 134 3.11 16.94 3.84
C LYS A 134 3.48 17.13 2.38
N ARG A 135 2.85 18.12 1.72
CA ARG A 135 3.15 18.50 0.33
C ARG A 135 4.62 18.88 0.13
N GLY A 136 5.20 19.67 1.02
CA GLY A 136 6.59 20.14 0.92
C GLY A 136 7.63 19.02 0.89
N ALA A 137 7.34 17.87 1.51
CA ALA A 137 8.26 16.74 1.55
C ALA A 137 8.24 15.86 0.28
N LEU A 138 7.31 16.08 -0.65
CA LEU A 138 7.11 15.18 -1.79
C LEU A 138 8.29 15.17 -2.76
N ARG A 139 8.81 16.34 -3.11
CA ARG A 139 9.87 16.47 -4.12
C ARG A 139 11.18 15.88 -3.63
N GLU A 140 11.57 16.20 -2.40
CA GLU A 140 12.77 15.67 -1.75
C GLU A 140 12.70 14.14 -1.63
N ARG A 141 11.57 13.60 -1.15
CA ARG A 141 11.37 12.16 -1.02
C ARG A 141 11.34 11.45 -2.37
N LEU A 142 10.77 12.08 -3.41
CA LEU A 142 10.81 11.55 -4.76
C LEU A 142 12.25 11.48 -5.27
N ALA A 143 13.04 12.55 -5.09
CA ALA A 143 14.45 12.57 -5.48
C ALA A 143 15.25 11.46 -4.77
N LEU A 144 15.11 11.34 -3.44
CA LEU A 144 15.70 10.25 -2.66
C LEU A 144 15.29 8.87 -3.17
N LYS A 145 14.01 8.68 -3.51
CA LYS A 145 13.51 7.40 -4.03
C LYS A 145 14.09 7.09 -5.41
N LYS A 146 14.27 8.10 -6.28
CA LYS A 146 14.92 7.94 -7.59
C LYS A 146 16.41 7.62 -7.42
N GLU A 147 17.09 8.29 -6.50
CA GLU A 147 18.48 8.00 -6.15
C GLU A 147 18.65 6.58 -5.60
N GLN A 148 17.84 6.17 -4.62
CA GLN A 148 17.84 4.80 -4.08
C GLN A 148 17.55 3.77 -5.17
N HIS A 149 16.60 4.04 -6.07
CA HIS A 149 16.31 3.17 -7.19
C HIS A 149 17.50 3.09 -8.15
N GLN A 150 18.17 4.21 -8.44
CA GLN A 150 19.36 4.26 -9.28
C GLN A 150 20.54 3.50 -8.65
N VAL A 151 20.75 3.65 -7.35
CA VAL A 151 21.78 2.92 -6.59
C VAL A 151 21.48 1.42 -6.61
N LYS A 152 20.25 1.00 -6.27
CA LYS A 152 19.84 -0.42 -6.35
C LYS A 152 20.07 -0.97 -7.76
N MET A 153 19.74 -0.18 -8.78
CA MET A 153 19.89 -0.55 -10.18
C MET A 153 21.33 -0.56 -10.69
N SER A 154 22.26 0.12 -10.03
CA SER A 154 23.71 0.09 -10.33
C SER A 154 24.44 -1.09 -9.69
N TYR A 155 23.81 -1.79 -8.75
CA TYR A 155 24.41 -2.96 -8.11
C TYR A 155 24.53 -4.11 -9.12
N CYS A 156 25.75 -4.59 -9.30
CA CYS A 156 26.04 -5.75 -10.13
C CYS A 156 25.74 -7.03 -9.33
N ILE A 157 24.77 -7.80 -9.80
CA ILE A 157 24.49 -9.14 -9.30
C ILE A 157 25.55 -10.08 -9.87
N THR A 158 26.25 -10.73 -8.95
CA THR A 158 27.26 -11.76 -9.23
C THR A 158 26.66 -13.14 -9.01
N PHE A 159 27.34 -14.17 -9.52
CA PHE A 159 26.96 -15.57 -9.31
C PHE A 159 26.74 -15.90 -7.81
N LYS A 160 27.60 -15.39 -6.93
CA LYS A 160 27.49 -15.58 -5.49
C LYS A 160 26.21 -14.96 -4.91
N ALA A 161 25.83 -13.77 -5.38
CA ALA A 161 24.61 -13.11 -4.95
C ALA A 161 23.33 -13.87 -5.38
N LEU A 162 23.38 -14.59 -6.51
CA LEU A 162 22.27 -15.45 -6.95
C LEU A 162 22.11 -16.67 -6.04
N LEU A 163 23.22 -17.30 -5.62
CA LEU A 163 23.19 -18.41 -4.66
C LEU A 163 22.62 -17.96 -3.29
N GLU A 164 23.05 -16.81 -2.80
CA GLU A 164 22.52 -16.21 -1.56
C GLU A 164 21.03 -15.83 -1.68
N GLY A 165 20.57 -15.53 -2.91
CA GLY A 165 19.18 -15.25 -3.26
C GLY A 165 18.30 -16.49 -3.48
N GLY A 166 18.80 -17.69 -3.13
CA GLY A 166 18.02 -18.93 -3.15
C GLY A 166 18.11 -19.75 -4.44
N PHE A 167 18.85 -19.30 -5.46
CA PHE A 167 19.13 -20.17 -6.60
C PHE A 167 20.09 -21.30 -6.22
N CYS A 168 19.88 -22.49 -6.79
CA CYS A 168 20.93 -23.51 -6.88
C CYS A 168 21.78 -23.30 -8.14
N GLU A 169 22.99 -23.86 -8.21
CA GLU A 169 23.90 -23.67 -9.36
C GLU A 169 23.26 -24.08 -10.70
N ALA A 170 22.53 -25.21 -10.74
CA ALA A 170 21.81 -25.66 -11.93
C ALA A 170 20.69 -24.68 -12.31
N GLY A 171 20.03 -24.09 -11.32
CA GLY A 171 19.02 -23.05 -11.51
C GLY A 171 19.62 -21.77 -12.11
N ILE A 172 20.80 -21.34 -11.65
CA ILE A 172 21.51 -20.17 -12.20
C ILE A 172 21.86 -20.41 -13.67
N ARG A 173 22.45 -21.57 -14.00
CA ARG A 173 22.82 -21.89 -15.40
C ARG A 173 21.59 -21.92 -16.31
N SER A 174 20.50 -22.54 -15.83
CA SER A 174 19.25 -22.64 -16.59
C SER A 174 18.61 -21.26 -16.80
N ALA A 175 18.60 -20.41 -15.76
CA ALA A 175 18.07 -19.05 -15.84
C ALA A 175 18.93 -18.16 -16.75
N ALA A 176 20.26 -18.26 -16.65
CA ALA A 176 21.18 -17.51 -17.50
C ALA A 176 21.00 -17.89 -18.97
N GLN A 177 20.94 -19.19 -19.29
CA GLN A 177 20.66 -19.67 -20.64
C GLN A 177 19.29 -19.20 -21.15
N ALA A 178 18.24 -19.34 -20.34
CA ALA A 178 16.88 -18.93 -20.69
C ALA A 178 16.74 -17.42 -20.94
N LEU A 179 17.56 -16.60 -20.28
CA LEU A 179 17.55 -15.15 -20.38
C LEU A 179 18.64 -14.59 -21.31
N GLY A 180 19.49 -15.44 -21.90
CA GLY A 180 20.61 -15.03 -22.74
C GLY A 180 21.71 -14.27 -21.98
N LEU A 181 21.91 -14.61 -20.71
CA LEU A 181 22.92 -14.05 -19.83
C LEU A 181 24.13 -14.99 -19.71
N ASP A 182 25.30 -14.42 -19.52
CA ASP A 182 26.57 -15.13 -19.33
C ASP A 182 26.88 -15.28 -17.83
N ILE A 183 27.03 -16.52 -17.35
CA ILE A 183 27.21 -16.79 -15.92
C ILE A 183 28.49 -16.17 -15.34
N ASP A 184 29.49 -15.94 -16.19
CA ASP A 184 30.80 -15.42 -15.77
C ASP A 184 30.82 -13.88 -15.76
N ARG A 185 29.71 -13.25 -16.14
CA ARG A 185 29.59 -11.80 -16.27
C ARG A 185 28.69 -11.24 -15.17
N ALA A 186 29.11 -10.09 -14.62
CA ALA A 186 28.31 -9.37 -13.66
C ALA A 186 27.25 -8.52 -14.37
N TYR A 187 25.99 -8.60 -13.94
CA TYR A 187 24.89 -7.85 -14.54
C TYR A 187 24.25 -6.92 -13.53
N SER A 188 23.91 -5.71 -13.97
CA SER A 188 23.02 -4.85 -13.19
C SER A 188 21.61 -5.44 -13.13
N LEU A 189 20.87 -5.11 -12.06
CA LEU A 189 19.44 -5.44 -11.97
C LEU A 189 18.64 -4.96 -13.18
N VAL A 190 19.03 -3.83 -13.79
CA VAL A 190 18.42 -3.31 -15.02
C VAL A 190 18.55 -4.30 -16.17
N ASN A 191 19.74 -4.87 -16.37
CA ASN A 191 20.01 -5.77 -17.47
C ASN A 191 19.25 -7.09 -17.29
N ILE A 192 19.19 -7.59 -16.05
CA ILE A 192 18.40 -8.79 -15.73
C ILE A 192 16.91 -8.51 -15.92
N ALA A 193 16.38 -7.40 -15.40
CA ALA A 193 14.98 -7.02 -15.59
C ALA A 193 14.60 -6.80 -17.07
N LYS A 194 15.51 -6.24 -17.88
CA LYS A 194 15.35 -6.14 -19.34
C LYS A 194 15.28 -7.51 -19.99
N ALA A 195 16.19 -8.42 -19.64
CA ALA A 195 16.19 -9.79 -20.16
C ALA A 195 14.92 -10.56 -19.79
N VAL A 196 14.44 -10.42 -18.55
CA VAL A 196 13.17 -11.01 -18.07
C VAL A 196 11.97 -10.45 -18.84
N ARG A 197 11.92 -9.13 -19.07
CA ARG A 197 10.83 -8.50 -19.85
C ARG A 197 10.85 -8.90 -21.32
N ALA A 198 12.03 -9.15 -21.89
CA ALA A 198 12.18 -9.63 -23.26
C ALA A 198 11.78 -11.12 -23.38
N ASN A 199 12.04 -11.92 -22.33
CA ASN A 199 11.84 -13.37 -22.32
C ASN A 199 10.85 -13.84 -21.24
N LYS A 200 9.68 -13.18 -21.14
CA LYS A 200 8.74 -13.37 -20.01
C LYS A 200 8.35 -14.82 -19.76
N GLU A 201 8.07 -15.59 -20.82
CA GLU A 201 7.65 -16.99 -20.69
C GLU A 201 8.79 -17.88 -20.18
N ALA A 202 10.01 -17.67 -20.67
CA ALA A 202 11.19 -18.40 -20.22
C ALA A 202 11.61 -18.03 -18.79
N ALA A 203 11.26 -16.82 -18.33
CA ALA A 203 11.56 -16.34 -16.98
C ALA A 203 10.63 -16.89 -15.88
N LYS A 204 9.43 -17.37 -16.24
CA LYS A 204 8.39 -17.82 -15.28
C LYS A 204 8.89 -18.79 -14.21
N PRO A 205 9.70 -19.82 -14.52
CA PRO A 205 10.16 -20.78 -13.52
C PRO A 205 11.06 -20.19 -12.43
N PHE A 206 11.62 -19.01 -12.66
CA PHE A 206 12.64 -18.40 -11.80
C PHE A 206 12.14 -17.12 -11.09
N LEU A 207 10.86 -16.75 -11.25
CA LEU A 207 10.34 -15.47 -10.77
C LEU A 207 10.43 -15.31 -9.25
N ASN A 208 10.32 -16.40 -8.49
CA ASN A 208 10.38 -16.33 -7.03
C ASN A 208 11.77 -15.89 -6.56
N GLU A 209 12.82 -16.50 -7.10
CA GLU A 209 14.21 -16.21 -6.78
C GLU A 209 14.64 -14.86 -7.38
N LEU A 210 14.19 -14.54 -8.61
CA LEU A 210 14.40 -13.22 -9.22
C LEU A 210 13.77 -12.09 -8.38
N HIS A 211 12.59 -12.30 -7.80
CA HIS A 211 11.99 -11.33 -6.88
C HIS A 211 12.78 -11.20 -5.57
N GLN A 212 13.37 -12.28 -5.05
CA GLN A 212 14.17 -12.24 -3.82
C GLN A 212 15.42 -11.36 -3.97
N ILE A 213 16.05 -11.37 -5.14
CA ILE A 213 17.21 -10.51 -5.45
C ILE A 213 16.79 -9.12 -5.99
N GLY A 214 15.48 -8.87 -6.12
CA GLY A 214 14.92 -7.55 -6.39
C GLY A 214 14.77 -7.16 -7.86
N VAL A 215 14.68 -8.14 -8.76
CA VAL A 215 14.32 -8.00 -10.20
C VAL A 215 12.83 -7.75 -10.38
#